data_AF-A0A3N0DU33-F1
#
_entry.id   AF-A0A3N0DU33-F1
#
_cell.length_a   1.000
_cell.length_b   1.000
_cell.length_c   1.000
_cell.angle_alpha   90.00
_cell.angle_beta   90.00
_cell.angle_gamma   90.00
#
_symmetry.space_group_name_H-M   'P 1'
#
loop_
_entity.id
_entity.type
_entity.pdbx_description
1 polymer ?
#
loop_
_entity_poly.entity_id
_entity_poly.type
_entity_poly.pdbx_seq_one_letter_code
_entity_poly.pdbx_strand_id
1 'polypeptide(L)'
;MSAQRVARLDPWVGCVLACETGIARVLTDRGEIRASYGGSMLCRIARDRGCAASPGDWVVLRRWPDNRVTIEDVWVQSAQVADVIRLHPN
;
A
#
# COMPACT_ATOMS: atom_id res chain seq x y z
N MET A 1 9.90 -0.86 12.01
CA MET A 1 10.22 -2.23 11.53
C MET A 1 9.90 -2.28 10.05
N SER A 2 10.93 -2.46 9.23
CA SER A 2 11.11 -1.93 7.87
C SER A 2 10.54 -2.81 6.75
N ALA A 3 10.34 -2.17 5.58
CA ALA A 3 9.93 -2.71 4.27
C ALA A 3 10.64 -4.00 3.78
N GLN A 4 11.68 -4.47 4.47
CA GLN A 4 12.47 -5.66 4.10
C GLN A 4 11.68 -6.98 4.10
N ARG A 5 10.57 -7.09 4.84
CA ARG A 5 9.75 -8.32 4.84
C ARG A 5 8.78 -8.43 3.65
N VAL A 6 8.56 -7.33 2.91
CA VAL A 6 7.74 -7.28 1.68
C VAL A 6 8.58 -7.63 0.44
N ALA A 7 9.90 -7.47 0.50
CA ALA A 7 10.83 -7.69 -0.62
C ALA A 7 10.89 -9.13 -1.17
N ARG A 8 10.20 -10.11 -0.55
CA ARG A 8 10.12 -11.50 -1.04
C ARG A 8 8.84 -11.80 -1.84
N LEU A 9 7.95 -10.83 -1.98
CA LEU A 9 6.77 -10.91 -2.84
C LEU A 9 6.98 -9.93 -3.98
N ASP A 10 6.54 -10.29 -5.19
CA ASP A 10 6.36 -9.28 -6.23
C ASP A 10 5.47 -8.18 -5.64
N PRO A 11 5.97 -6.95 -5.47
CA PRO A 11 5.26 -5.93 -4.74
C PRO A 11 4.07 -5.49 -5.57
N TRP A 12 2.90 -6.05 -5.26
CA TRP A 12 1.64 -5.59 -5.81
C TRP A 12 1.16 -4.39 -5.00
N VAL A 13 0.89 -3.29 -5.68
CA VAL A 13 0.52 -2.02 -5.05
C VAL A 13 -0.80 -1.50 -5.61
N GLY A 14 -1.46 -0.64 -4.85
CA GLY A 14 -2.64 0.07 -5.30
C GLY A 14 -2.87 1.36 -4.52
N CYS A 15 -3.78 2.20 -5.01
CA CYS A 15 -4.17 3.45 -4.37
C CYS A 15 -5.53 3.29 -3.70
N VAL A 16 -5.65 3.70 -2.44
CA VAL A 16 -6.90 3.61 -1.68
C VAL A 16 -7.89 4.64 -2.21
N LEU A 17 -9.07 4.17 -2.62
CA LEU A 17 -10.18 5.03 -3.08
C LEU A 17 -11.11 5.42 -1.94
N ALA A 18 -11.41 4.46 -1.05
CA ALA A 18 -12.33 4.65 0.07
C ALA A 18 -12.05 3.62 1.17
N CYS A 19 -12.35 3.99 2.42
CA CYS A 19 -12.23 3.11 3.58
C CYS A 19 -13.62 2.79 4.15
N GLU A 20 -13.84 1.51 4.43
CA GLU A 20 -15.01 0.95 5.11
C GLU A 20 -14.55 0.30 6.44
N THR A 21 -15.49 -0.14 7.27
CA THR A 21 -15.14 -0.84 8.52
C THR A 21 -14.40 -2.14 8.21
N GLY A 22 -13.09 -2.17 8.46
CA GLY A 22 -12.23 -3.35 8.31
C GLY A 22 -11.82 -3.69 6.86
N ILE A 23 -12.23 -2.88 5.88
CA ILE A 23 -11.97 -3.08 4.45
C ILE A 23 -11.61 -1.73 3.81
N ALA A 24 -10.79 -1.73 2.78
CA ALA A 24 -10.58 -0.59 1.88
C ALA A 24 -10.87 -0.98 0.43
N ARG A 25 -11.42 -0.04 -0.33
CA ARG A 25 -11.52 -0.11 -1.79
C ARG A 25 -10.21 0.42 -2.37
N VAL A 26 -9.53 -0.39 -3.18
CA VAL A 26 -8.19 -0.08 -3.69
C VAL A 26 -8.20 -0.20 -5.21
N LEU A 27 -7.72 0.84 -5.88
CA LEU A 27 -7.47 0.82 -7.32
C LEU A 27 -6.10 0.18 -7.59
N THR A 28 -6.09 -0.85 -8.43
CA THR A 28 -4.88 -1.56 -8.87
C THR A 28 -4.74 -1.48 -10.39
N ASP A 29 -3.63 -2.01 -10.92
CA ASP A 29 -3.41 -2.24 -12.35
C ASP A 29 -4.46 -3.14 -13.01
N ARG A 30 -5.20 -3.93 -12.22
CA ARG A 30 -6.26 -4.83 -12.68
C ARG A 30 -7.67 -4.32 -12.39
N GLY A 31 -7.79 -3.07 -11.97
CA GLY A 31 -9.04 -2.45 -11.57
C GLY A 31 -9.23 -2.38 -10.05
N GLU A 32 -10.45 -2.08 -9.65
CA GLU A 32 -10.80 -1.90 -8.25
C GLU A 32 -11.00 -3.24 -7.53
N ILE A 33 -10.48 -3.34 -6.31
CA ILE A 33 -10.66 -4.49 -5.43
C ILE A 33 -11.06 -4.05 -4.02
N ARG A 34 -11.59 -4.99 -3.23
CA ARG A 34 -11.76 -4.85 -1.79
C ARG A 34 -10.63 -5.60 -1.08
N ALA A 35 -9.89 -4.90 -0.23
CA ALA A 35 -8.80 -5.46 0.55
C ALA A 35 -9.06 -5.26 2.05
N SER A 36 -8.85 -6.30 2.84
CA SER A 36 -8.87 -6.20 4.31
C SER A 36 -7.48 -5.84 4.84
N TYR A 37 -7.33 -5.65 6.15
CA TYR A 37 -6.02 -5.37 6.74
C TYR A 37 -5.29 -6.65 7.13
N GLY A 38 -4.04 -6.80 6.69
CA GLY A 38 -3.17 -7.90 7.09
C GLY A 38 -2.82 -7.83 8.57
N GLY A 39 -2.43 -8.95 9.18
CA GLY A 39 -2.16 -9.02 10.62
C GLY A 39 -1.10 -8.02 11.10
N SER A 40 -0.03 -7.83 10.33
CA SER A 40 1.02 -6.85 10.65
C SER A 40 0.49 -5.41 10.64
N MET A 41 -0.40 -5.10 9.69
CA MET A 41 -1.06 -3.80 9.57
C MET A 41 -2.02 -3.58 10.74
N LEU A 42 -2.84 -4.58 11.07
CA LEU A 42 -3.73 -4.55 12.24
C LEU A 42 -2.96 -4.35 13.55
N CYS A 43 -1.81 -5.01 13.74
CA CYS A 43 -0.95 -4.79 14.91
C CYS A 43 -0.43 -3.34 15.00
N ARG A 44 -0.18 -2.67 13.87
CA ARG A 44 0.20 -1.25 13.85
C ARG A 44 -0.99 -0.35 14.16
N ILE A 45 -2.13 -0.58 13.52
CA ILE A 45 -3.38 0.16 13.79
C ILE A 45 -3.78 0.05 15.27
N ALA A 46 -3.59 -1.12 15.89
CA ALA A 46 -3.86 -1.34 17.30
C ALA A 46 -2.96 -0.52 18.23
N ARG A 47 -1.73 -0.22 17.81
CA ARG A 47 -0.77 0.62 18.55
C ARG A 47 -0.98 2.11 18.27
N ASP A 48 -1.30 2.44 17.03
CA ASP A 48 -1.54 3.79 16.54
C ASP A 48 -2.61 3.76 15.43
N ARG A 49 -3.79 4.31 15.73
CA ARG A 49 -4.89 4.35 14.77
C ARG A 49 -4.60 5.26 13.57
N GLY A 50 -3.67 6.20 13.68
CA GLY A 50 -3.24 7.06 12.58
C GLY A 50 -2.50 6.29 11.48
N CYS A 51 -2.04 5.07 11.76
CA CYS A 51 -1.44 4.19 10.77
C CYS A 51 -2.46 3.51 9.83
N ALA A 52 -3.77 3.67 10.04
CA ALA A 52 -4.77 3.11 9.15
C ALA A 52 -4.70 3.77 7.77
N ALA A 53 -4.85 2.97 6.71
CA ALA A 53 -4.86 3.49 5.35
C ALA A 53 -6.06 4.43 5.14
N SER A 54 -5.84 5.49 4.37
CA SER A 54 -6.79 6.56 4.06
C SER A 54 -6.89 6.77 2.55
N PRO A 55 -7.99 7.35 2.04
CA PRO A 55 -8.10 7.68 0.62
C PRO A 55 -6.90 8.48 0.11
N GLY A 56 -6.33 8.06 -1.02
CA GLY A 56 -5.11 8.63 -1.60
C GLY A 56 -3.82 7.94 -1.17
N ASP A 57 -3.84 7.12 -0.12
CA ASP A 57 -2.67 6.34 0.27
C ASP A 57 -2.36 5.27 -0.76
N TRP A 58 -1.08 5.15 -1.10
CA TRP A 58 -0.57 3.98 -1.79
C TRP A 58 -0.36 2.86 -0.77
N VAL A 59 -0.75 1.64 -1.11
CA VAL A 59 -0.67 0.49 -0.21
C VAL A 59 -0.01 -0.70 -0.89
N VAL A 60 0.68 -1.49 -0.08
CA VAL A 60 1.21 -2.80 -0.46
C VAL A 60 0.12 -3.84 -0.23
N LEU A 61 -0.15 -4.61 -1.27
CA LEU A 61 -1.16 -5.66 -1.29
C LEU A 61 -0.51 -7.04 -1.25
N ARG A 62 -1.21 -8.00 -0.67
CA ARG A 62 -0.88 -9.42 -0.75
C ARG A 62 -2.12 -10.22 -1.11
N ARG A 63 -2.01 -11.06 -2.14
CA ARG A 63 -3.00 -12.10 -2.44
C ARG A 63 -2.63 -13.39 -1.72
N TRP A 64 -3.59 -13.99 -1.03
CA TRP A 64 -3.44 -15.24 -0.31
C TRP A 64 -4.00 -16.43 -1.12
N PRO A 65 -3.58 -17.67 -0.82
CA PRO A 65 -4.08 -18.87 -1.49
C PRO A 65 -5.61 -19.06 -1.38
N ASP A 66 -6.23 -18.52 -0.33
CA ASP A 66 -7.68 -18.54 -0.11
C ASP A 66 -8.40 -17.38 -0.83
N ASN A 67 -7.74 -16.75 -1.81
CA ASN A 67 -8.21 -15.60 -2.59
C ASN A 67 -8.46 -14.31 -1.81
N ARG A 68 -8.09 -14.23 -0.52
CA ARG A 68 -8.13 -12.96 0.20
C ARG A 68 -7.06 -12.02 -0.32
N VAL A 69 -7.37 -10.72 -0.32
CA VAL A 69 -6.38 -9.66 -0.52
C VAL A 69 -6.29 -8.82 0.73
N THR A 70 -5.06 -8.59 1.21
CA THR A 70 -4.79 -7.79 2.39
C THR A 70 -3.88 -6.61 2.07
N ILE A 71 -4.13 -5.49 2.75
CA ILE A 71 -3.20 -4.37 2.91
C ILE A 71 -2.17 -4.77 3.96
N GLU A 72 -0.94 -4.94 3.51
CA GLU A 72 0.19 -5.28 4.38
C GLU A 72 0.90 -4.02 4.91
N ASP A 73 0.96 -2.97 4.10
CA ASP A 73 1.58 -1.69 4.46
C ASP A 73 1.02 -0.50 3.68
N VAL A 74 1.21 0.71 4.21
CA VAL A 74 1.10 1.97 3.46
C VAL A 74 2.47 2.24 2.84
N TRP A 75 2.49 2.41 1.52
CA TRP A 75 3.68 2.77 0.78
C TRP A 75 3.99 4.25 1.02
N VAL A 76 5.03 4.51 1.81
CA VAL A 76 5.60 5.85 1.93
C VAL A 76 6.66 5.98 0.84
N GLN A 77 6.44 6.86 -0.13
CA GLN A 77 7.52 7.25 -1.03
C GLN A 77 8.65 7.84 -0.19
N SER A 78 9.85 7.26 -0.25
CA SER A 78 11.02 7.98 0.22
C SER A 78 11.12 9.25 -0.61
N ALA A 79 11.20 10.42 0.04
CA ALA A 79 11.33 11.73 -0.59
C ALA A 79 12.69 11.91 -1.32
N GLN A 80 13.28 10.83 -1.82
CA GLN A 80 14.44 10.88 -2.68
C GLN A 80 13.97 11.42 -4.03
N VAL A 81 14.01 12.74 -4.14
CA VAL A 81 13.80 13.45 -5.40
C VAL A 81 14.91 12.98 -6.33
N ALA A 82 14.54 12.33 -7.42
CA ALA A 82 15.50 12.01 -8.48
C ALA A 82 16.10 13.31 -8.99
N ASP A 83 17.42 13.33 -9.22
CA ASP A 83 18.06 14.49 -9.83
C ASP A 83 17.41 14.81 -11.17
N VAL A 84 16.87 16.02 -11.28
CA VAL A 84 16.21 16.49 -12.50
C VAL A 84 17.30 16.77 -13.53
N ILE A 85 17.46 15.87 -14.50
CA ILE A 85 18.33 16.09 -15.65
C ILE A 85 17.71 17.20 -16.51
N ARG A 86 18.37 18.37 -16.57
CA ARG A 86 17.95 19.44 -17.48
C ARG A 86 18.37 19.08 -18.90
N LEU A 87 17.39 18.84 -19.76
CA LEU A 87 17.64 18.73 -21.19
C LEU A 87 17.84 20.15 -21.74
N HIS A 88 19.04 20.44 -22.22
CA HIS A 88 19.30 21.68 -22.94
C HIS A 88 18.66 21.59 -24.34
N PRO A 89 17.91 22.61 -24.78
CA PRO A 89 17.49 22.69 -26.18
C PRO A 89 18.73 22.89 -27.05
N ASN A 90 18.80 22.16 -28.16
CA ASN A 90 19.81 22.31 -29.22
C ASN A 90 19.72 23.69 -29.90
#